data_AF-A0AAD7CYX2-F1
#
_entry.id   AF-A0AAD7CYX2-F1
#
_cell.length_a   1.000
_cell.length_b   1.000
_cell.length_c   1.000
_cell.angle_alpha   90.00
_cell.angle_beta   90.00
_cell.angle_gamma   90.00
#
_symmetry.space_group_name_H-M   'P 1'
#
loop_
_entity.id
_entity.type
_entity.pdbx_description
1 polymer ?
#
loop_
_entity_poly.entity_id
_entity_poly.type
_entity_poly.pdbx_seq_one_letter_code
_entity_poly.pdbx_strand_id
1 'polypeptide(L)'
;MTLPVVEKALREFLGDKFSVNSLWRMTLDRLIGCEDGDEALNVLTQAQSQVSGSTPALPSPPPQLVSMENDLMNKITILHQRKRITTSGMPTIDDLVDPADEHDVGQSEFDFQTDEQIVDAVRHEEAIARGDVMDVDDSDNEGEEETPDLSTAEILELCQKLEKACLMKGEPDQSMALTGHLRQFHANIRREEFLGAKQITLAEAWGRKAN
;
A
#
# COMPACT_ATOMS: atom_id res chain seq x y z
N MET A 1 -38.65 8.28 -9.12
CA MET A 1 -38.62 8.48 -7.65
C MET A 1 -39.31 9.80 -7.36
N THR A 2 -40.47 9.80 -6.70
CA THR A 2 -41.19 11.04 -6.40
C THR A 2 -40.63 11.68 -5.14
N LEU A 3 -40.43 13.01 -5.15
CA LEU A 3 -39.90 13.80 -4.02
C LEU A 3 -40.43 13.41 -2.61
N PRO A 4 -41.72 13.12 -2.42
CA PRO A 4 -42.27 12.80 -1.10
C PRO A 4 -41.69 11.53 -0.47
N VAL A 5 -41.25 10.58 -1.30
CA VAL A 5 -40.68 9.30 -0.85
C VAL A 5 -39.27 9.50 -0.33
N VAL A 6 -38.48 10.31 -1.05
CA VAL A 6 -37.10 10.66 -0.66
C VAL A 6 -37.10 11.53 0.59
N GLU A 7 -38.05 12.46 0.68
CA GLU A 7 -38.21 13.32 1.86
C GLU A 7 -38.52 12.52 3.13
N LYS A 8 -39.40 11.53 3.04
CA LYS A 8 -39.76 10.67 4.17
C LYS A 8 -38.56 9.87 4.66
N ALA A 9 -37.78 9.29 3.74
CA ALA A 9 -36.56 8.55 4.07
C ALA A 9 -35.49 9.45 4.72
N LEU A 10 -35.30 10.67 4.20
CA LEU A 10 -34.36 11.63 4.78
C LEU A 10 -34.79 12.12 6.17
N ARG A 11 -36.09 12.32 6.39
CA ARG A 11 -36.64 12.70 7.70
C ARG A 11 -36.44 11.60 8.74
N GLU A 12 -36.62 10.35 8.34
CA GLU A 12 -36.38 9.19 9.20
C GLU A 12 -34.90 9.05 9.57
N PHE A 13 -33.99 9.38 8.65
CA PHE A 13 -32.54 9.30 8.87
C PHE A 13 -31.97 10.48 9.68
N LEU A 14 -32.46 11.70 9.44
CA LEU A 14 -31.90 12.93 10.01
C LEU A 14 -32.64 13.42 11.28
N GLY A 15 -33.83 12.87 11.56
CA GLY A 15 -34.62 13.19 12.76
C GLY A 15 -34.81 14.70 12.96
N ASP A 16 -34.53 15.21 14.16
CA ASP A 16 -34.71 16.62 14.50
C ASP A 16 -33.83 17.58 13.68
N LYS A 17 -32.72 17.10 13.12
CA LYS A 17 -31.81 17.90 12.28
C LYS A 17 -32.40 18.20 10.90
N PHE A 18 -33.38 17.41 10.47
CA PHE A 18 -34.11 17.63 9.22
C PHE A 18 -34.89 18.96 9.24
N SER A 19 -35.45 19.31 10.41
CA SER A 19 -36.32 20.48 10.60
C SER A 19 -35.54 21.76 10.94
N VAL A 20 -34.34 21.63 11.51
CA VAL A 20 -33.47 22.77 11.87
C VAL A 20 -32.91 23.48 10.63
N ASN A 21 -32.78 22.76 9.52
CA ASN A 21 -32.17 23.29 8.32
C ASN A 21 -33.23 23.50 7.22
N SER A 22 -34.22 24.37 7.45
CA SER A 22 -35.28 24.68 6.47
C SER A 22 -34.77 25.24 5.13
N LEU A 23 -33.49 25.64 5.07
CA LEU A 23 -32.84 26.23 3.91
C LEU A 23 -32.72 25.23 2.74
N TRP A 24 -32.41 23.95 3.01
CA TRP A 24 -32.21 22.96 1.94
C TRP A 24 -33.50 22.66 1.17
N ARG A 25 -34.67 22.76 1.82
CA ARG A 25 -35.95 22.52 1.16
C ARG A 25 -36.31 23.67 0.22
N MET A 26 -36.09 24.91 0.67
CA MET A 26 -36.31 26.10 -0.16
C MET A 26 -35.37 26.14 -1.37
N THR A 27 -34.10 25.74 -1.20
CA THR A 27 -33.15 25.68 -2.31
C THR A 27 -33.47 24.55 -3.27
N LEU A 28 -33.90 23.39 -2.77
CA LEU A 28 -34.32 22.26 -3.59
C LEU A 28 -35.60 22.57 -4.40
N ASP A 29 -36.62 23.17 -3.80
CA ASP A 29 -37.85 23.55 -4.51
C ASP A 29 -37.56 24.60 -5.60
N ARG A 30 -36.63 25.52 -5.33
CA ARG A 30 -36.18 26.51 -6.32
C ARG A 30 -35.38 25.88 -7.45
N LEU A 31 -34.51 24.91 -7.13
CA LEU A 31 -33.72 24.16 -8.11
C LEU A 31 -34.61 23.35 -9.07
N ILE A 32 -35.65 22.72 -8.54
CA ILE A 32 -36.60 21.92 -9.33
C ILE A 32 -37.47 22.82 -10.24
N GLY A 33 -37.67 24.08 -9.85
CA GLY A 33 -38.37 25.08 -10.66
C GLY A 33 -37.53 25.73 -11.76
N CYS A 34 -36.22 25.49 -11.81
CA CYS A 34 -35.36 26.02 -12.86
C CYS A 34 -35.48 25.17 -14.13
N GLU A 35 -35.86 25.79 -15.24
CA GLU A 35 -35.90 25.14 -16.56
C GLU A 35 -34.52 25.13 -17.24
N ASP A 36 -33.59 25.99 -16.79
CA ASP A 36 -32.25 26.15 -17.34
C ASP A 36 -31.14 25.74 -16.34
N GLY A 37 -30.08 25.11 -16.86
CA GLY A 37 -28.96 24.59 -16.09
C GLY A 37 -28.11 25.71 -15.46
N ASP A 38 -27.97 26.85 -16.14
CA ASP A 38 -27.19 27.98 -15.61
C ASP A 38 -27.89 28.66 -14.43
N GLU A 39 -29.23 28.68 -14.42
CA GLU A 39 -30.01 29.20 -13.31
C GLU A 39 -29.95 28.24 -12.10
N ALA A 40 -30.00 26.93 -12.37
CA ALA A 40 -29.83 25.89 -11.36
C ALA A 40 -28.46 25.96 -10.67
N LEU A 41 -27.39 26.18 -11.45
CA LEU A 41 -26.04 26.35 -10.92
C LEU A 41 -25.93 27.60 -10.03
N ASN A 42 -26.53 28.72 -10.43
CA ASN A 42 -26.51 29.94 -9.63
C ASN A 42 -27.26 29.79 -8.29
N VAL A 43 -28.38 29.06 -8.29
CA VAL A 43 -29.12 28.73 -7.06
C VAL A 43 -28.27 27.86 -6.12
N LEU A 44 -27.52 26.89 -6.65
CA LEU A 44 -26.59 26.08 -5.86
C LEU A 44 -25.42 26.90 -5.32
N THR A 45 -24.83 27.79 -6.13
CA THR A 45 -23.73 28.68 -5.69
C THR A 45 -24.19 29.64 -4.59
N GLN A 46 -25.41 30.18 -4.70
CA GLN A 46 -25.99 31.03 -3.67
C GLN A 46 -26.30 30.26 -2.38
N ALA A 47 -26.83 29.03 -2.48
CA ALA A 47 -27.05 28.16 -1.34
C ALA A 47 -25.74 27.79 -0.63
N GLN A 48 -24.69 27.46 -1.40
CA GLN A 48 -23.36 27.18 -0.87
C GLN A 48 -22.80 28.39 -0.12
N SER A 49 -22.95 29.60 -0.66
CA SER A 49 -22.51 30.83 -0.01
C SER A 49 -23.24 31.11 1.32
N GLN A 50 -24.52 30.75 1.41
CA GLN A 50 -25.31 30.87 2.64
C GLN A 50 -24.93 29.83 3.70
N VAL A 51 -24.50 28.63 3.27
CA VAL A 51 -23.98 27.60 4.18
C VAL A 51 -22.53 27.92 4.60
N SER A 52 -21.74 28.55 3.73
CA SER A 52 -20.36 28.98 4.05
C SER A 52 -20.27 30.12 5.07
N GLY A 53 -21.38 30.81 5.38
CA GLY A 53 -21.45 31.78 6.48
C GLY A 53 -21.71 31.15 7.85
N SER A 54 -22.04 29.86 7.89
CA SER A 54 -22.29 29.10 9.10
C SER A 54 -21.60 27.76 8.98
N THR A 55 -20.27 27.75 9.04
CA THR A 55 -19.54 26.56 9.49
C THR A 55 -20.21 26.16 10.81
N PRO A 56 -20.93 25.03 10.91
CA PRO A 56 -21.13 24.46 12.22
C PRO A 56 -19.72 24.30 12.76
N ALA A 57 -19.42 24.95 13.90
CA ALA A 57 -18.19 24.66 14.63
C ALA A 57 -18.08 23.14 14.63
N LEU A 58 -17.02 22.60 14.01
CA LEU A 58 -16.82 21.15 13.98
C LEU A 58 -17.04 20.69 15.42
N PRO A 59 -17.97 19.74 15.67
CA PRO A 59 -18.10 19.22 17.02
C PRO A 59 -16.69 18.81 17.43
N SER A 60 -16.23 19.31 18.58
CA SER A 60 -14.91 19.01 19.10
C SER A 60 -14.67 17.51 18.90
N PRO A 61 -13.53 17.11 18.28
CA PRO A 61 -13.29 15.72 17.94
C PRO A 61 -13.59 14.87 19.18
N PRO A 62 -14.36 13.78 19.03
CA PRO A 62 -14.81 13.02 20.18
C PRO A 62 -13.58 12.65 21.03
N PRO A 63 -13.67 12.70 22.36
CA PRO A 63 -12.49 12.54 23.24
C PRO A 63 -11.77 11.21 23.02
N GLN A 64 -12.49 10.21 22.50
CA GLN A 64 -11.94 8.92 22.08
C GLN A 64 -10.96 9.07 20.89
N LEU A 65 -11.30 9.90 19.91
CA LEU A 65 -10.48 10.13 18.72
C LEU A 65 -9.19 10.87 19.11
N VAL A 66 -9.30 11.91 19.95
CA VAL A 66 -8.14 12.63 20.50
C VAL A 66 -7.24 11.71 21.32
N SER A 67 -7.82 10.78 22.10
CA SER A 67 -7.05 9.81 22.86
C SER A 67 -6.32 8.81 21.95
N MET A 68 -6.96 8.33 20.89
CA MET A 68 -6.37 7.40 19.93
C MET A 68 -5.26 8.07 19.11
N GLU A 69 -5.48 9.31 18.68
CA GLU A 69 -4.50 10.13 17.97
C GLU A 69 -3.23 10.34 18.81
N ASN A 70 -3.38 10.69 20.09
CA ASN A 70 -2.26 10.83 21.01
C ASN A 70 -1.55 9.49 21.30
N ASP A 71 -2.28 8.38 21.44
CA ASP A 71 -1.68 7.05 21.61
C ASP A 71 -0.88 6.62 20.37
N LEU A 72 -1.40 6.90 19.18
CA LEU A 72 -0.72 6.64 17.91
C LEU A 72 0.57 7.46 17.80
N MET A 73 0.51 8.77 18.05
CA MET A 73 1.69 9.65 18.03
C MET A 73 2.75 9.25 19.06
N ASN A 74 2.34 8.78 20.24
CA ASN A 74 3.27 8.23 21.23
C ASN A 74 3.97 6.96 20.74
N LYS A 75 3.24 6.03 20.11
CA LYS A 75 3.83 4.81 19.54
C LYS A 75 4.80 5.13 18.41
N ILE A 76 4.47 6.08 17.54
CA ILE A 76 5.34 6.56 16.47
C ILE A 76 6.63 7.17 17.04
N THR A 77 6.50 7.97 18.09
CA THR A 77 7.66 8.57 18.79
C THR A 77 8.58 7.48 19.37
N ILE A 78 8.02 6.43 19.98
CA ILE A 78 8.78 5.29 20.50
C ILE A 78 9.47 4.52 19.36
N LEU A 79 8.80 4.32 18.23
CA LEU A 79 9.38 3.62 17.06
C LEU A 79 10.50 4.42 16.40
N HIS A 80 10.34 5.75 16.31
CA HIS A 80 11.35 6.68 15.83
C HIS A 80 12.58 6.70 16.75
N GLN A 81 12.38 6.77 18.07
CA GLN A 81 13.48 6.68 19.05
C GLN A 81 14.26 5.36 18.94
N ARG A 82 13.58 4.27 18.60
CA ARG A 82 14.19 2.95 18.38
C ARG A 82 14.83 2.79 16.99
N LYS A 83 14.92 3.86 16.18
CA LYS A 83 15.41 3.89 14.79
C LYS A 83 14.75 2.84 13.87
N ARG A 84 13.50 2.46 14.17
CA ARG A 84 12.74 1.51 13.34
C ARG A 84 11.95 2.19 12.23
N ILE A 85 11.78 3.51 12.31
CA ILE A 85 11.28 4.37 11.24
C ILE A 85 12.49 5.23 10.84
N THR A 86 13.05 4.99 9.65
CA THR A 86 14.25 5.66 9.14
C THR A 86 13.95 6.89 8.29
N THR A 87 12.67 7.26 8.17
CA THR A 87 12.22 8.44 7.42
C THR A 87 12.84 9.70 8.03
N SER A 88 13.33 10.63 7.20
CA SER A 88 14.09 11.83 7.59
C SER A 88 13.32 12.88 8.41
N GLY A 89 12.19 12.52 9.01
CA GLY A 89 11.33 13.36 9.84
C GLY A 89 10.28 12.53 10.58
N MET A 90 9.60 13.16 11.55
CA MET A 90 8.43 12.56 12.20
C MET A 90 7.26 12.60 11.21
N PRO A 91 6.70 11.45 10.77
CA PRO A 91 5.57 11.44 9.87
C PRO A 91 4.35 12.05 10.56
N THR A 92 3.59 12.85 9.83
CA THR A 92 2.32 13.40 10.32
C THR A 92 1.22 12.34 10.23
N ILE A 93 0.09 12.57 10.91
CA ILE A 93 -1.05 11.64 10.87
C ILE A 93 -1.59 11.51 9.45
N ASP A 94 -1.63 12.60 8.70
CA ASP A 94 -2.07 12.59 7.31
C ASP A 94 -1.12 11.73 6.44
N ASP A 95 0.20 11.84 6.65
CA ASP A 95 1.19 11.00 5.95
C ASP A 95 1.04 9.49 6.26
N LEU A 96 0.40 9.12 7.37
CA LEU A 96 0.20 7.72 7.78
C LEU A 96 -1.15 7.16 7.35
N VAL A 97 -2.16 8.02 7.25
CA VAL A 97 -3.50 7.65 6.80
C VAL A 97 -3.58 7.63 5.29
N ASP A 98 -2.80 8.49 4.63
CA ASP A 98 -2.76 8.63 3.17
C ASP A 98 -1.33 8.85 2.68
N PRO A 99 -0.47 7.82 2.72
CA PRO A 99 0.92 7.95 2.31
C PRO A 99 1.03 8.21 0.80
N ALA A 100 1.81 9.22 0.41
CA ALA A 100 2.05 9.57 -0.99
C ALA A 100 2.58 8.39 -1.83
N ASP A 101 3.34 7.49 -1.21
CA ASP A 101 3.89 6.29 -1.86
C ASP A 101 2.80 5.28 -2.27
N GLU A 102 1.62 5.27 -1.63
CA GLU A 102 0.49 4.40 -2.03
C GLU A 102 -0.26 4.94 -3.26
N HIS A 103 -0.09 6.24 -3.57
CA HIS A 103 -0.66 6.83 -4.79
C HIS A 103 0.17 6.51 -6.04
N ASP A 104 1.45 6.21 -5.88
CA ASP A 104 2.33 5.79 -6.97
C ASP A 104 2.26 4.26 -7.11
N VAL A 105 1.19 3.79 -7.75
CA VAL A 105 1.14 2.41 -8.24
C VAL A 105 2.18 2.31 -9.34
N GLY A 106 3.39 1.88 -9.00
CA GLY A 106 4.46 1.66 -9.96
C GLY A 106 4.02 0.79 -11.13
N GLN A 107 4.82 0.74 -12.21
CA GLN A 107 4.50 -0.07 -13.37
C GLN A 107 4.34 -1.53 -12.96
N SER A 108 3.08 -2.00 -12.97
CA SER A 108 2.76 -3.41 -12.75
C SER A 108 3.34 -4.21 -13.93
N GLU A 109 3.98 -5.33 -13.65
CA GLU A 109 4.36 -6.33 -14.66
C GLU A 109 3.12 -6.83 -15.45
N PHE A 110 1.93 -6.60 -14.87
CA PHE A 110 0.62 -6.93 -15.42
C PHE A 110 -0.17 -5.68 -15.84
N ASP A 111 0.50 -4.60 -16.27
CA ASP A 111 -0.15 -3.43 -16.87
C ASP A 111 -0.58 -3.75 -18.32
N PHE A 112 -1.55 -4.66 -18.42
CA PHE A 112 -2.12 -5.03 -19.71
C PHE A 112 -3.05 -3.92 -20.20
N GLN A 113 -2.70 -3.31 -21.33
CA GLN A 113 -3.46 -2.23 -21.92
C GLN A 113 -4.72 -2.71 -22.64
N THR A 114 -4.80 -4.01 -22.94
CA THR A 114 -5.90 -4.63 -23.69
C THR A 114 -6.11 -6.09 -23.29
N ASP A 115 -7.35 -6.56 -23.38
CA ASP A 115 -7.73 -7.95 -23.11
C ASP A 115 -6.94 -8.96 -23.97
N GLU A 116 -6.55 -8.56 -25.18
CA GLU A 116 -5.74 -9.36 -26.10
C GLU A 116 -4.34 -9.67 -25.53
N GLN A 117 -3.72 -8.70 -24.86
CA GLN A 117 -2.42 -8.89 -24.21
C GLN A 117 -2.52 -9.84 -23.02
N ILE A 118 -3.66 -9.83 -22.30
CA ILE A 118 -3.93 -10.78 -21.21
C ILE A 118 -4.03 -12.20 -21.79
N VAL A 119 -4.80 -12.35 -22.88
CA VAL A 119 -5.00 -13.66 -23.52
C VAL A 119 -3.69 -14.21 -24.08
N ASP A 120 -2.85 -13.36 -24.67
CA ASP A 120 -1.57 -13.76 -25.22
C ASP A 120 -0.57 -14.15 -24.12
N ALA A 121 -0.54 -13.41 -23.00
CA ALA A 121 0.28 -13.78 -21.84
C ALA A 121 -0.14 -15.14 -21.24
N VAL A 122 -1.45 -15.37 -21.07
CA VAL A 122 -1.97 -16.64 -20.56
C VAL A 122 -1.67 -17.79 -21.52
N ARG A 123 -1.82 -17.57 -22.84
CA ARG A 123 -1.49 -18.59 -23.85
C ARG A 123 0.00 -18.91 -23.88
N HIS A 124 0.85 -17.90 -23.67
CA HIS A 124 2.28 -18.08 -23.57
C HIS A 124 2.64 -18.92 -22.34
N GLU A 125 2.06 -18.63 -21.18
CA GLU A 125 2.28 -19.38 -19.94
C GLU A 125 1.77 -20.83 -20.06
N GLU A 126 0.61 -21.04 -20.69
CA GLU A 126 0.11 -22.39 -21.00
C GLU A 126 1.01 -23.15 -21.99
N ALA A 127 1.63 -22.46 -22.95
CA ALA A 127 2.54 -23.06 -23.92
C ALA A 127 3.89 -23.43 -23.28
N ILE A 128 4.38 -22.63 -22.32
CA ILE A 128 5.53 -22.98 -21.47
C ILE A 128 5.20 -24.20 -20.61
N ALA A 129 4.03 -24.21 -19.95
CA ALA A 129 3.61 -25.33 -19.10
C ALA A 129 3.43 -26.65 -19.87
N ARG A 130 3.04 -26.58 -21.15
CA ARG A 130 2.97 -27.75 -22.05
C ARG A 130 4.34 -28.17 -22.62
N GLY A 131 5.38 -27.36 -22.46
CA GLY A 131 6.69 -27.59 -23.05
C GLY A 131 6.74 -27.37 -24.56
N ASP A 132 5.73 -26.72 -25.15
CA ASP A 132 5.68 -26.36 -26.57
C ASP A 132 6.56 -25.15 -26.89
N VAL A 133 6.85 -24.34 -25.86
CA VAL A 133 7.79 -23.22 -25.89
C VAL A 133 8.83 -23.50 -24.82
N MET A 134 10.09 -23.68 -25.21
CA MET A 134 11.19 -23.58 -24.27
C MET A 134 11.24 -22.12 -23.84
N ASP A 135 11.07 -21.90 -22.54
CA ASP A 135 11.44 -20.63 -21.92
C ASP A 135 12.93 -20.47 -22.17
N VAL A 136 13.28 -19.63 -23.15
CA VAL A 136 14.67 -19.26 -23.40
C VAL A 136 15.00 -18.28 -22.30
N ASP A 137 15.32 -18.81 -21.12
CA ASP A 137 16.30 -18.17 -20.28
C ASP A 137 17.55 -18.06 -21.16
N ASP A 138 18.00 -16.84 -21.46
CA ASP A 138 19.22 -16.53 -22.22
C ASP A 138 20.49 -16.96 -21.43
N SER A 139 20.45 -18.15 -20.85
CA SER A 139 21.50 -18.85 -20.14
C SER A 139 21.82 -20.18 -20.86
N ASP A 140 21.93 -20.16 -22.19
CA ASP A 140 22.77 -21.13 -22.88
C ASP A 140 24.24 -20.76 -22.62
N ASN A 141 24.71 -21.08 -21.41
CA ASN A 141 26.14 -21.24 -21.16
C ASN A 141 26.50 -22.71 -21.43
N GLU A 142 26.73 -23.01 -22.71
CA GLU A 142 27.47 -24.19 -23.14
C GLU A 142 28.86 -24.15 -22.48
N GLY A 143 28.98 -24.87 -21.37
CA GLY A 143 30.20 -24.97 -20.59
C GLY A 143 29.85 -25.21 -19.13
N GLU A 144 29.69 -26.49 -18.77
CA GLU A 144 29.85 -26.93 -17.39
C GLU A 144 31.31 -26.67 -16.97
N GLU A 145 31.66 -25.40 -16.75
CA GLU A 145 32.68 -25.08 -15.77
C GLU A 145 32.09 -25.50 -14.43
N GLU A 146 32.72 -26.47 -13.80
CA GLU A 146 32.43 -26.94 -12.45
C GLU A 146 32.58 -25.74 -11.50
N THR A 147 31.54 -24.92 -11.38
CA THR A 147 31.51 -23.78 -10.48
C THR A 147 31.60 -24.37 -9.08
N PRO A 148 32.54 -23.91 -8.22
CA PRO A 148 32.61 -24.41 -6.87
C PRO A 148 31.27 -24.18 -6.18
N ASP A 149 30.66 -25.26 -5.68
CA ASP A 149 29.43 -25.20 -4.90
C ASP A 149 29.68 -24.29 -3.69
N LEU A 150 29.21 -23.04 -3.79
CA LEU A 150 29.23 -22.10 -2.68
C LEU A 150 28.20 -22.56 -1.65
N SER A 151 28.63 -22.80 -0.42
CA SER A 151 27.71 -23.05 0.67
C SER A 151 26.81 -21.83 0.90
N THR A 152 25.61 -22.05 1.45
CA THR A 152 24.67 -20.96 1.77
C THR A 152 25.35 -19.89 2.63
N ALA A 153 26.18 -20.30 3.60
CA ALA A 153 26.95 -19.40 4.44
C ALA A 153 27.92 -18.49 3.65
N GLU A 154 28.60 -19.04 2.63
CA GLU A 154 29.52 -18.28 1.78
C GLU A 154 28.78 -17.30 0.88
N ILE A 155 27.61 -17.69 0.35
CA ILE A 155 26.75 -16.81 -0.44
C ILE A 155 26.27 -15.62 0.42
N LEU A 156 25.85 -15.89 1.66
CA LEU A 156 25.44 -14.84 2.59
C LEU A 156 26.59 -13.90 2.96
N GLU A 157 27.80 -14.43 3.14
CA GLU A 157 28.98 -13.61 3.41
C GLU A 157 29.35 -12.73 2.20
N LEU A 158 29.23 -13.27 0.99
CA LEU A 158 29.48 -12.54 -0.25
C LEU A 158 28.49 -11.37 -0.40
N CYS A 159 27.20 -11.62 -0.17
CA CYS A 159 26.17 -10.57 -0.20
C CYS A 159 26.49 -9.44 0.78
N GLN A 160 26.90 -9.76 2.01
CA GLN A 160 27.29 -8.75 3.00
C GLN A 160 28.54 -7.95 2.60
N LYS A 161 29.52 -8.60 1.95
CA LYS A 161 30.72 -7.92 1.43
C LYS A 161 30.34 -6.97 0.30
N LEU A 162 29.47 -7.40 -0.61
CA LEU A 162 29.00 -6.58 -1.72
C LEU A 162 28.19 -5.39 -1.22
N GLU A 163 27.25 -5.59 -0.29
CA GLU A 163 26.47 -4.51 0.33
C GLU A 163 27.38 -3.44 0.95
N LYS A 164 28.40 -3.86 1.70
CA LYS A 164 29.38 -2.94 2.28
C LYS A 164 30.19 -2.21 1.21
N ALA A 165 30.57 -2.89 0.14
CA ALA A 165 31.30 -2.27 -0.97
C ALA A 165 30.46 -1.21 -1.69
N CYS A 166 29.18 -1.50 -1.92
CA CYS A 166 28.21 -0.56 -2.50
C CYS A 166 28.07 0.69 -1.62
N LEU A 167 27.92 0.53 -0.30
CA LEU A 167 27.80 1.66 0.62
C LEU A 167 29.07 2.53 0.70
N MET A 168 30.24 1.94 0.48
CA MET A 168 31.53 2.63 0.62
C MET A 168 32.05 3.24 -0.68
N LYS A 169 31.69 2.67 -1.84
CA LYS A 169 32.30 3.00 -3.14
C LYS A 169 31.30 3.20 -4.28
N GLY A 170 30.04 2.84 -4.10
CA GLY A 170 29.03 2.90 -5.15
C GLY A 170 28.50 4.32 -5.37
N GLU A 171 28.14 4.62 -6.61
CA GLU A 171 27.33 5.80 -6.94
C GLU A 171 25.95 5.69 -6.25
N PRO A 172 25.40 6.76 -5.66
CA PRO A 172 24.24 6.67 -4.76
C PRO A 172 23.04 5.94 -5.38
N ASP A 173 22.68 6.23 -6.63
CA ASP A 173 21.48 5.67 -7.24
C ASP A 173 21.64 4.18 -7.59
N GLN A 174 22.79 3.79 -8.16
CA GLN A 174 23.10 2.39 -8.49
C GLN A 174 23.35 1.54 -7.23
N SER A 175 23.96 2.15 -6.21
CA SER A 175 24.27 1.51 -4.93
C SER A 175 23.00 1.19 -4.13
N MET A 176 22.02 2.11 -4.12
CA MET A 176 20.74 1.85 -3.43
C MET A 176 19.95 0.74 -4.10
N ALA A 177 19.85 0.73 -5.44
CA ALA A 177 19.18 -0.34 -6.16
C ALA A 177 19.85 -1.69 -5.89
N LEU A 178 21.18 -1.77 -6.04
CA LEU A 178 21.93 -3.01 -5.83
C LEU A 178 21.84 -3.52 -4.38
N THR A 179 21.93 -2.64 -3.38
CA THR A 179 21.76 -3.05 -1.98
C THR A 179 20.35 -3.52 -1.67
N GLY A 180 19.32 -2.97 -2.32
CA GLY A 180 17.95 -3.47 -2.25
C GLY A 180 17.84 -4.92 -2.73
N HIS A 181 18.37 -5.20 -3.93
CA HIS A 181 18.36 -6.55 -4.51
C HIS A 181 19.14 -7.55 -3.66
N LEU A 182 20.33 -7.18 -3.15
CA LEU A 182 21.13 -8.04 -2.28
C LEU A 182 20.41 -8.42 -0.99
N ARG A 183 19.66 -7.49 -0.40
CA ARG A 183 18.88 -7.75 0.81
C ARG A 183 17.72 -8.70 0.54
N GLN A 184 17.03 -8.52 -0.59
CA GLN A 184 15.94 -9.40 -0.99
C GLN A 184 16.46 -10.82 -1.25
N PHE A 185 17.58 -10.94 -1.95
CA PHE A 185 18.25 -12.22 -2.19
C PHE A 185 18.70 -12.89 -0.88
N HIS A 186 19.31 -12.13 0.04
CA HIS A 186 19.67 -12.61 1.37
C HIS A 186 18.45 -13.10 2.17
N ALA A 187 17.31 -12.39 2.10
CA ALA A 187 16.07 -12.82 2.75
C ALA A 187 15.54 -14.13 2.16
N ASN A 188 15.62 -14.30 0.84
CA ASN A 188 15.18 -15.52 0.15
C ASN A 188 16.03 -16.73 0.56
N ILE A 189 17.36 -16.61 0.58
CA ILE A 189 18.25 -17.70 1.02
C ILE A 189 17.94 -18.12 2.45
N ARG A 190 17.77 -17.15 3.36
CA ARG A 190 17.40 -17.47 4.75
C ARG A 190 16.05 -18.17 4.83
N ARG A 191 15.08 -17.74 4.02
CA ARG A 191 13.76 -18.39 3.96
C ARG A 191 13.89 -19.84 3.51
N GLU A 192 14.70 -20.13 2.50
CA GLU A 192 14.96 -21.49 2.03
C GLU A 192 15.67 -22.33 3.09
N GLU A 193 16.65 -21.77 3.81
CA GLU A 193 17.27 -22.44 4.97
C GLU A 193 16.23 -22.80 6.04
N PHE A 194 15.31 -21.88 6.34
CA PHE A 194 14.22 -22.11 7.30
C PHE A 194 13.21 -23.15 6.81
N LEU A 195 12.90 -23.19 5.52
CA LEU A 195 11.99 -24.18 4.94
C LEU A 195 12.63 -25.59 4.90
N GLY A 196 13.94 -25.66 4.67
CA GLY A 196 14.71 -26.90 4.73
C GLY A 196 15.03 -27.37 6.16
N ALA A 197 14.91 -26.49 7.16
CA ALA A 197 15.19 -26.81 8.54
C ALA A 197 14.10 -27.71 9.14
N LYS A 198 14.46 -28.97 9.41
CA LYS A 198 13.60 -29.86 10.20
C LYS A 198 13.58 -29.39 11.65
N GLN A 199 12.38 -29.19 12.20
CA GLN A 199 12.18 -28.91 13.61
C GLN A 199 12.75 -30.08 14.45
N ILE A 200 13.89 -29.84 15.09
CA ILE A 200 14.47 -30.79 16.05
C ILE A 200 13.73 -30.67 17.37
N THR A 201 13.26 -31.81 17.88
CA THR A 201 12.64 -31.84 19.21
C THR A 201 13.71 -31.75 20.31
N LEU A 202 13.35 -31.22 21.48
CA LEU A 202 14.28 -31.15 22.64
C LEU A 202 14.86 -32.52 23.00
N ALA A 203 14.11 -33.60 22.78
CA ALA A 203 14.57 -34.97 22.99
C ALA A 203 15.70 -35.36 22.01
N GLU A 204 15.61 -35.00 20.73
CA GLU A 204 16.66 -35.25 19.74
C GLU A 204 17.91 -34.39 19.98
N ALA A 205 17.71 -33.14 20.40
CA ALA A 205 18.81 -32.23 20.73
C ALA A 205 19.60 -32.69 21.97
N TRP A 206 18.93 -33.28 22.97
CA TRP A 206 19.57 -33.82 24.17
C TRP A 206 20.11 -35.23 24.00
N GLY A 207 19.54 -36.05 23.10
CA GLY A 207 20.07 -37.37 22.76
C GLY A 207 21.44 -37.33 22.05
N ARG A 208 21.73 -36.28 21.26
CA ARG A 208 23.05 -36.13 20.59
C ARG A 208 24.20 -35.73 21.50
N LYS A 209 23.94 -35.22 22.71
CA LYS A 209 25.00 -34.80 23.66
C LYS A 209 25.50 -35.95 24.55
N ALA A 210 24.94 -37.16 24.42
CA ALA A 210 25.24 -38.29 25.29
C ALA A 210 26.15 -39.37 24.66
N ASN A 211 26.80 -39.08 23.54
CA ASN A 211 27.86 -39.92 22.94
C ASN A 211 29.15 -39.12 22.80
#